data_AF-A0A2U2S475-F1
#
_entry.id   AF-A0A2U2S475-F1
#
_cell.length_a   1.000
_cell.length_b   1.000
_cell.length_c   1.000
_cell.angle_alpha   90.00
_cell.angle_beta   90.00
_cell.angle_gamma   90.00
#
_symmetry.space_group_name_H-M   'P 1'
#
loop_
_entity.id
_entity.type
_entity.pdbx_description
1 polymer ?
#
loop_
_entity_poly.entity_id
_entity_poly.type
_entity_poly.pdbx_seq_one_letter_code
_entity_poly.pdbx_strand_id
1 'polypeptide(L)'
;MTPKKIFLAIILLQFFPVLLYPPRTLLSGIGVVVVALLFFVFLGYGLWRRRMWALTMSIFVQGLNIIVRFMMFYPAAKTPQGTWNIELVLFTAVAIILSGWILLRLDRPDIRSMITA
;
A
#
# COMPACT_ATOMS: atom_id res chain seq x y z
N MET A 1 4.36 20.57 -10.46
CA MET A 1 3.36 20.29 -9.40
C MET A 1 3.89 20.81 -8.08
N THR A 2 3.11 21.54 -7.30
CA THR A 2 3.51 22.02 -5.96
C THR A 2 3.82 20.83 -5.04
N PRO A 3 4.87 20.88 -4.20
CA PRO A 3 5.27 19.76 -3.33
C PRO A 3 4.12 19.24 -2.45
N LYS A 4 3.26 20.15 -1.97
CA LYS A 4 2.03 19.79 -1.23
C LYS A 4 1.09 18.85 -2.01
N LYS A 5 0.94 19.05 -3.33
CA LYS A 5 0.08 18.20 -4.19
C LYS A 5 0.68 16.82 -4.40
N ILE A 6 2.01 16.70 -4.46
CA ILE A 6 2.72 15.41 -4.60
C ILE A 6 2.55 14.58 -3.32
N PHE A 7 2.73 15.19 -2.15
CA PHE A 7 2.49 14.52 -0.87
C PHE A 7 1.04 14.08 -0.71
N LEU A 8 0.09 14.96 -1.02
CA LEU A 8 -1.34 14.65 -0.92
C LEU A 8 -1.72 13.49 -1.85
N ALA A 9 -1.19 13.47 -3.08
CA ALA A 9 -1.38 12.36 -4.01
C ALA A 9 -0.82 11.04 -3.47
N ILE A 10 0.40 11.03 -2.91
CA ILE A 10 1.03 9.82 -2.35
C ILE A 10 0.29 9.33 -1.11
N ILE A 11 -0.15 10.25 -0.24
CA ILE A 11 -0.95 9.93 0.94
C ILE A 11 -2.26 9.27 0.53
N LEU A 12 -2.96 9.79 -0.47
CA LEU A 12 -4.19 9.17 -0.96
C LEU A 12 -3.92 7.82 -1.64
N LEU A 13 -2.83 7.70 -2.39
CA LEU A 13 -2.50 6.47 -3.11
C LEU A 13 -2.11 5.32 -2.19
N GLN A 14 -1.56 5.58 -0.99
CA GLN A 14 -1.16 4.50 -0.08
C GLN A 14 -2.33 3.65 0.42
N PHE A 15 -3.56 4.18 0.39
CA PHE A 15 -4.76 3.45 0.83
C PHE A 15 -5.28 2.49 -0.24
N PHE A 16 -5.04 2.79 -1.52
CA PHE A 16 -5.58 2.00 -2.63
C PHE A 16 -5.10 0.55 -2.64
N PRO A 17 -3.81 0.24 -2.40
CA PRO A 17 -3.36 -1.14 -2.31
C PRO A 17 -4.06 -1.94 -1.20
N VAL A 18 -4.53 -1.30 -0.12
CA VAL A 18 -5.28 -2.00 0.94
C VAL A 18 -6.73 -2.20 0.52
N LEU A 19 -7.33 -1.20 -0.12
CA LEU A 19 -8.70 -1.30 -0.62
C LEU A 19 -8.86 -2.30 -1.78
N LEU A 20 -7.77 -2.63 -2.47
CA LEU A 20 -7.71 -3.64 -3.54
C LEU A 20 -7.63 -5.10 -3.03
N TYR A 21 -7.94 -5.39 -1.76
CA TYR A 21 -8.15 -6.78 -1.32
C TYR A 21 -9.52 -7.29 -1.82
N PRO A 22 -9.67 -8.60 -2.11
CA PRO A 22 -10.96 -9.17 -2.47
C PRO A 22 -12.03 -8.85 -1.42
N PRO A 23 -13.28 -8.52 -1.82
CA PRO A 23 -14.32 -8.07 -0.89
C PRO A 23 -14.58 -9.06 0.26
N ARG A 24 -14.48 -10.37 -0.01
CA ARG A 24 -14.65 -11.42 0.99
C ARG A 24 -13.58 -11.37 2.09
N THR A 25 -12.33 -11.06 1.72
CA THR A 25 -11.20 -10.94 2.66
C THR A 25 -11.27 -9.65 3.48
N LEU A 26 -11.78 -8.57 2.88
CA LEU A 26 -12.02 -7.31 3.59
C LEU A 26 -13.13 -7.44 4.64
N LEU A 27 -14.23 -8.12 4.30
CA LEU A 27 -15.37 -8.31 5.20
C LEU A 27 -15.05 -9.23 6.38
N SER A 28 -14.27 -10.30 6.17
CA SER A 28 -13.87 -11.20 7.26
C SER A 28 -12.88 -10.57 8.23
N GLY A 29 -12.13 -9.54 7.80
CA GLY A 29 -11.06 -8.90 8.55
C GLY A 29 -11.33 -7.45 8.93
N ILE A 30 -12.60 -7.01 9.01
CA ILE A 30 -12.94 -5.58 9.07
C ILE A 30 -12.24 -4.81 10.20
N GLY A 31 -12.05 -5.43 11.37
CA GLY A 31 -11.30 -4.83 12.48
C GLY A 31 -9.83 -4.54 12.12
N VAL A 32 -9.18 -5.47 11.43
CA VAL A 32 -7.80 -5.31 10.95
C VAL A 32 -7.73 -4.23 9.87
N VAL A 33 -8.71 -4.18 8.97
CA VAL A 33 -8.80 -3.13 7.93
C VAL A 33 -8.91 -1.75 8.56
N VAL A 34 -9.77 -1.56 9.57
CA VAL A 34 -9.91 -0.29 10.28
C VAL A 34 -8.60 0.14 10.94
N VAL A 35 -7.92 -0.77 11.64
CA VAL A 35 -6.62 -0.49 12.25
C VAL A 35 -5.58 -0.11 11.20
N ALA A 36 -5.53 -0.84 10.08
CA ALA A 36 -4.63 -0.53 8.98
C ALA A 36 -4.91 0.86 8.39
N LEU A 37 -6.18 1.21 8.16
CA LEU A 37 -6.57 2.53 7.66
C LEU A 37 -6.13 3.64 8.62
N LEU A 38 -6.37 3.49 9.92
CA LEU A 38 -5.93 4.45 10.94
C LEU A 38 -4.40 4.61 10.94
N PHE A 39 -3.68 3.50 10.82
CA PHE A 39 -2.23 3.50 10.74
C PHE A 39 -1.73 4.22 9.48
N PHE A 40 -2.34 4.00 8.32
CA PHE A 40 -2.02 4.75 7.10
C PHE A 40 -2.35 6.24 7.25
N VAL A 41 -3.48 6.61 7.88
CA VAL A 41 -3.79 8.02 8.18
C VAL A 41 -2.69 8.64 9.05
N PHE A 42 -2.22 7.93 10.07
CA PHE A 42 -1.12 8.37 10.93
C PHE A 42 0.20 8.58 10.15
N LEU A 43 0.56 7.65 9.27
CA LEU A 43 1.72 7.79 8.39
C LEU A 43 1.57 8.96 7.42
N GLY A 44 0.38 9.12 6.83
CA GLY A 44 0.08 10.22 5.92
C GLY A 44 0.18 11.59 6.61
N TYR A 45 -0.28 11.67 7.85
CA TYR A 45 -0.11 12.85 8.69
C TYR A 45 1.37 13.13 9.03
N GLY A 46 2.15 12.08 9.32
CA GLY A 46 3.59 12.20 9.53
C GLY A 46 4.34 12.71 8.29
N LEU A 47 3.95 12.22 7.10
CA LEU A 47 4.45 12.69 5.81
C LEU A 47 4.07 14.14 5.54
N TRP A 48 2.83 14.53 5.86
CA TRP A 48 2.38 15.92 5.76
C TRP A 48 3.19 16.87 6.64
N ARG A 49 3.56 16.41 7.85
CA ARG A 49 4.44 17.12 8.78
C ARG A 49 5.93 17.04 8.38
N ARG A 50 6.26 16.50 7.20
CA ARG A 50 7.63 16.33 6.70
C ARG A 50 8.54 15.63 7.71
N ARG A 51 8.07 14.53 8.30
CA ARG A 51 8.88 13.74 9.23
C ARG A 51 9.56 12.58 8.50
N MET A 52 10.88 12.47 8.60
CA MET A 52 11.64 11.38 7.94
C MET A 52 11.18 9.99 8.37
N TRP A 53 10.86 9.77 9.64
CA TRP A 53 10.38 8.46 10.11
C TRP A 53 9.10 8.02 9.41
N ALA A 54 8.22 8.96 9.03
CA ALA A 54 6.99 8.63 8.34
C ALA A 54 7.27 8.17 6.90
N LEU A 55 8.26 8.77 6.23
CA LEU A 55 8.72 8.32 4.92
C LEU A 55 9.33 6.92 4.99
N THR A 56 10.24 6.67 5.93
CA THR A 56 10.83 5.34 6.12
C THR A 56 9.77 4.28 6.41
N MET A 57 8.82 4.58 7.30
CA MET A 57 7.74 3.65 7.64
C MET A 57 6.77 3.42 6.46
N SER A 58 6.41 4.46 5.71
CA SER A 58 5.58 4.29 4.51
C SER A 58 6.27 3.41 3.46
N ILE A 59 7.58 3.59 3.21
CA ILE A 59 8.35 2.73 2.30
C ILE A 59 8.35 1.28 2.79
N PHE A 60 8.66 1.07 4.09
CA PHE A 60 8.68 -0.25 4.69
C PHE A 60 7.33 -0.97 4.57
N VAL A 61 6.24 -0.29 4.90
CA VAL A 61 4.89 -0.84 4.87
C VAL A 61 4.46 -1.19 3.44
N GLN A 62 4.84 -0.39 2.45
CA GLN A 62 4.56 -0.74 1.04
C GLN A 62 5.35 -1.97 0.60
N GLY A 63 6.62 -2.07 1.00
CA GLY A 63 7.41 -3.28 0.75
C GLY A 63 6.81 -4.52 1.40
N LEU A 64 6.41 -4.41 2.67
CA LEU A 64 5.75 -5.48 3.41
C LEU A 64 4.42 -5.89 2.76
N ASN A 65 3.60 -4.94 2.31
CA ASN A 65 2.33 -5.22 1.65
C ASN A 65 2.53 -6.05 0.37
N ILE A 66 3.57 -5.75 -0.42
CA ILE A 66 3.95 -6.55 -1.59
C ILE A 66 4.30 -7.98 -1.19
N ILE A 67 5.15 -8.16 -0.16
CA ILE A 67 5.57 -9.48 0.33
C ILE A 67 4.37 -10.28 0.83
N VAL A 68 3.53 -9.70 1.68
CA VAL A 68 2.32 -10.35 2.21
C VAL A 68 1.39 -10.77 1.08
N ARG A 69 1.23 -9.93 0.04
CA ARG A 69 0.43 -10.27 -1.13
C ARG A 69 1.00 -11.45 -1.91
N PHE A 70 2.32 -11.54 -2.08
CA PHE A 70 2.94 -12.74 -2.66
C PHE A 70 2.70 -13.98 -1.80
N MET A 71 2.81 -13.86 -0.48
CA MET A 71 2.54 -14.96 0.46
C MET A 71 1.09 -15.43 0.43
N MET A 72 0.12 -14.52 0.27
CA MET A 72 -1.30 -14.86 0.15
C MET A 72 -1.66 -15.38 -1.25
N PHE A 73 -1.01 -14.86 -2.29
CA PHE A 73 -1.27 -15.21 -3.67
C PHE A 73 -0.96 -16.67 -3.96
N TYR A 74 0.24 -17.14 -3.57
CA TYR A 74 0.69 -18.49 -3.86
C TYR A 74 -0.28 -19.62 -3.41
N PRO A 75 -0.75 -19.66 -2.15
CA PRO A 75 -1.66 -20.70 -1.69
C PRO A 75 -3.10 -20.54 -2.23
N ALA A 76 -3.51 -19.33 -2.62
CA ALA A 76 -4.89 -19.05 -3.04
C ALA A 76 -5.07 -18.90 -4.56
N ALA A 77 -3.98 -19.02 -5.34
CA ALA A 77 -4.00 -18.92 -6.79
C ALA A 77 -4.83 -20.03 -7.46
N LYS A 78 -4.84 -21.24 -6.87
CA LYS A 78 -5.72 -22.35 -7.27
C LYS A 78 -6.73 -22.62 -6.17
N THR A 79 -8.01 -22.67 -6.54
CA THR A 79 -9.06 -23.11 -5.62
C THR A 79 -8.92 -24.61 -5.33
N PRO A 80 -9.50 -25.12 -4.23
CA PRO A 80 -9.57 -26.56 -3.96
C PRO A 80 -10.19 -27.38 -5.12
N GLN A 81 -10.97 -26.74 -5.98
CA GLN A 81 -11.62 -27.32 -7.16
C GLN A 81 -10.73 -27.30 -8.41
N GLY A 82 -9.48 -26.84 -8.30
CA GLY A 82 -8.51 -26.79 -9.39
C GLY A 82 -8.70 -25.63 -10.37
N THR A 83 -9.67 -24.75 -10.13
CA THR A 83 -9.90 -23.55 -10.97
C THR A 83 -8.98 -22.41 -10.53
N TRP A 84 -8.47 -21.65 -11.51
CA TRP A 84 -7.68 -20.45 -11.22
C TRP A 84 -8.58 -19.33 -10.70
N ASN A 85 -8.20 -18.72 -9.57
CA ASN A 85 -8.91 -17.57 -9.02
C ASN A 85 -8.48 -16.28 -9.74
N ILE A 86 -9.00 -16.08 -10.95
CA ILE A 86 -8.65 -14.94 -11.82
C ILE A 86 -8.90 -13.59 -11.12
N GLU A 87 -9.95 -13.50 -10.29
CA GLU A 87 -10.25 -12.30 -9.51
C GLU A 87 -9.09 -11.97 -8.55
N LEU A 88 -8.67 -12.93 -7.73
CA LEU A 88 -7.53 -12.76 -6.82
C LEU A 88 -6.24 -12.40 -7.58
N VAL A 89 -5.98 -13.05 -8.71
CA VAL A 89 -4.80 -12.78 -9.54
C VAL A 89 -4.79 -11.33 -9.99
N LEU A 90 -5.91 -10.83 -10.53
CA LEU A 90 -6.01 -9.48 -11.05
C LEU A 90 -5.85 -8.44 -9.93
N PHE A 91 -6.62 -8.57 -8.84
CA PHE A 91 -6.54 -7.64 -7.70
C PHE A 91 -5.15 -7.63 -7.06
N THR A 92 -4.51 -8.80 -6.96
CA THR A 92 -3.16 -8.90 -6.40
C THR A 92 -2.11 -8.28 -7.31
N ALA A 93 -2.17 -8.53 -8.62
CA ALA A 93 -1.27 -7.93 -9.59
C ALA A 93 -1.37 -6.40 -9.58
N VAL A 94 -2.58 -5.85 -9.65
CA VAL A 94 -2.80 -4.39 -9.62
C VAL A 94 -2.29 -3.78 -8.32
N ALA A 95 -2.56 -4.40 -7.18
CA ALA A 95 -2.10 -3.90 -5.90
C ALA A 95 -0.57 -3.95 -5.74
N ILE A 96 0.09 -5.01 -6.24
CA ILE A 96 1.56 -5.12 -6.22
C ILE A 96 2.18 -4.03 -7.10
N ILE A 97 1.67 -3.82 -8.31
CA ILE A 97 2.16 -2.78 -9.22
C ILE A 97 2.01 -1.40 -8.57
N LEU A 98 0.85 -1.15 -7.95
CA LEU A 98 0.58 0.13 -7.29
C LEU A 98 1.50 0.35 -6.08
N SER A 99 1.62 -0.64 -5.19
CA SER A 99 2.53 -0.59 -4.04
C SER A 99 3.98 -0.40 -4.47
N GLY A 100 4.42 -1.12 -5.50
CA GLY A 100 5.77 -1.02 -6.05
C GLY A 100 6.04 0.37 -6.63
N TRP A 101 5.08 0.93 -7.37
CA TRP A 101 5.18 2.29 -7.89
C TRP A 101 5.27 3.32 -6.77
N ILE A 102 4.46 3.20 -5.71
CA ILE A 102 4.49 4.11 -4.55
C ILE A 102 5.84 4.01 -3.83
N LEU A 103 6.35 2.80 -3.61
CA LEU A 103 7.64 2.55 -2.98
C LEU A 103 8.76 3.24 -3.78
N LEU A 104 8.85 2.98 -5.09
CA LEU A 104 9.86 3.60 -5.96
C LEU A 104 9.71 5.12 -6.04
N ARG A 105 8.50 5.65 -5.89
CA ARG A 105 8.25 7.08 -5.90
C ARG A 105 8.68 7.74 -4.60
N LEU A 106 8.35 7.15 -3.44
CA LEU A 106 8.74 7.60 -2.12
C LEU A 106 10.25 7.55 -1.91
N ASP A 107 10.92 6.57 -2.51
CA ASP A 107 12.37 6.40 -2.36
C ASP A 107 13.20 7.41 -3.19
N ARG A 108 12.57 8.20 -4.06
CA ARG A 108 13.30 9.16 -4.90
C ARG A 108 14.00 10.24 -4.07
N PRO A 109 15.21 10.67 -4.48
CA PRO A 109 15.95 11.75 -3.83
C PRO A 109 15.14 13.05 -3.73
N ASP A 110 14.32 13.33 -4.74
CA ASP A 110 13.45 14.51 -4.80
C ASP A 110 12.45 14.58 -3.64
N ILE A 111 11.91 13.43 -3.21
CA ILE A 111 10.94 13.39 -2.10
C ILE A 111 11.68 13.46 -0.77
N ARG A 112 12.81 12.75 -0.66
CA ARG A 112 13.67 12.81 0.53
C ARG A 112 14.13 14.24 0.80
N SER A 113 14.57 14.97 -0.22
CA SER A 113 15.04 16.35 -0.09
C SER A 113 13.93 17.33 0.34
N MET A 114 12.68 17.10 -0.09
CA MET A 114 11.51 17.89 0.34
C MET A 114 11.12 17.69 1.82
N ILE A 115 11.58 16.60 2.45
CA ILE A 115 11.34 16.31 3.87
C ILE A 115 12.45 16.88 4.75
N THR A 116 13.69 16.86 4.25
CA THR A 116 14.87 17.38 4.97
C THR A 116 15.06 18.89 4.82
N ALA A 117 14.29 19.56 3.96
CA ALA A 117 14.31 21.01 3.73
C ALA A 117 13.17 21.74 4.45
#